data_AF-A0ABD1CU03-F1
#
_entry.id   AF-A0ABD1CU03-F1
#
_cell.length_a   1.000
_cell.length_b   1.000
_cell.length_c   1.000
_cell.angle_alpha   90.00
_cell.angle_beta   90.00
_cell.angle_gamma   90.00
#
_symmetry.space_group_name_H-M   'P 1'
#
loop_
_entity.id
_entity.type
_entity.pdbx_description
1 polymer ?
#
loop_
_entity_poly.entity_id
_entity_poly.type
_entity_poly.pdbx_seq_one_letter_code
_entity_poly.pdbx_strand_id
1 'polypeptide(L)'
;MNSIFKVTQNGGWMGDLGRALIALVLAIVATFFASPSTADIYSEMAACACPLSYQPVCGSDNVTYSNDCVLGCAMTTPTGSKMALRKLRSGSCEDQEF
;
A
#
# COMPACT_ATOMS: atom_id res chain seq x y z
N MET A 1 -2.86 -35.97 -16.23
CA MET A 1 -1.77 -36.75 -15.57
C MET A 1 -1.33 -35.97 -14.34
N ASN A 2 -2.00 -36.18 -13.21
CA ASN A 2 -1.71 -35.48 -11.94
C ASN A 2 -1.16 -36.52 -10.97
N SER A 3 0.12 -36.43 -10.66
CA SER A 3 0.75 -37.25 -9.61
C SER A 3 2.05 -36.57 -9.26
N ILE A 4 2.16 -35.95 -8.07
CA ILE A 4 3.43 -35.69 -7.36
C ILE A 4 3.22 -35.14 -5.94
N PHE A 5 2.10 -34.51 -5.57
CA PHE A 5 1.86 -34.22 -4.14
C PHE A 5 1.26 -35.42 -3.39
N LYS A 6 2.01 -36.53 -3.43
CA LYS A 6 2.07 -37.46 -2.30
C LYS A 6 2.65 -36.69 -1.11
N VAL A 7 1.79 -36.17 -0.26
CA VAL A 7 2.09 -36.09 1.18
C VAL A 7 0.91 -36.70 1.92
N THR A 8 0.76 -38.01 1.76
CA THR A 8 0.03 -38.82 2.73
C THR A 8 1.05 -39.46 3.68
N GLN A 9 0.67 -39.46 4.96
CA GLN A 9 1.25 -40.18 6.10
C GLN A 9 2.29 -39.42 6.96
N ASN A 10 1.78 -38.79 8.03
CA ASN A 10 2.20 -39.15 9.39
C ASN A 10 1.00 -39.06 10.32
N GLY A 11 0.75 -40.15 11.06
CA GLY A 11 -0.49 -40.41 11.79
C GLY A 11 -0.73 -39.52 13.00
N GLY A 12 -2.00 -39.41 13.37
CA GLY A 12 -2.46 -38.80 14.61
C GLY A 12 -3.97 -38.98 14.75
N TRP A 13 -4.38 -39.90 15.60
CA TRP A 13 -5.77 -40.18 15.99
C TRP A 13 -6.39 -38.96 16.69
N MET A 14 -7.00 -38.03 15.97
CA MET A 14 -7.80 -36.95 16.58
C MET A 14 -9.00 -36.64 15.68
N GLY A 15 -10.20 -36.90 16.22
CA GLY A 15 -11.46 -37.09 15.51
C GLY A 15 -11.92 -35.95 14.61
N ASP A 16 -12.86 -36.28 13.72
CA ASP A 16 -13.36 -35.43 12.63
C ASP A 16 -13.84 -34.02 13.07
N LEU A 17 -14.23 -33.86 14.33
CA LEU A 17 -14.61 -32.56 14.91
C LEU A 17 -13.41 -31.60 15.04
N GLY A 18 -12.21 -32.11 15.32
CA GLY A 18 -10.99 -31.31 15.42
C GLY A 18 -10.48 -30.84 14.06
N ARG A 19 -10.64 -31.66 13.01
CA ARG A 19 -10.26 -31.31 11.63
C ARG A 19 -11.16 -30.22 11.05
N ALA A 20 -12.45 -30.26 11.36
CA ALA A 20 -13.41 -29.23 10.96
C ALA A 20 -13.10 -27.86 11.60
N LEU A 21 -12.73 -27.85 12.89
CA LEU A 21 -12.33 -26.63 13.59
C LEU A 21 -11.01 -26.07 13.06
N ILE A 22 -10.00 -26.92 12.82
CA ILE A 22 -8.73 -26.49 12.23
C ILE A 22 -8.96 -25.96 10.79
N ALA A 23 -9.80 -26.63 9.99
CA ALA A 23 -10.16 -26.16 8.65
C ALA A 23 -10.91 -24.81 8.67
N LEU A 24 -11.82 -24.61 9.63
CA LEU A 24 -12.52 -23.33 9.82
C LEU A 24 -11.56 -22.21 10.23
N VAL A 25 -10.65 -22.48 11.16
CA VAL A 25 -9.62 -21.51 11.58
C VAL A 25 -8.70 -21.17 10.41
N LEU A 26 -8.25 -22.16 9.64
CA LEU A 26 -7.42 -21.92 8.44
C LEU A 26 -8.17 -21.17 7.35
N ALA A 27 -9.47 -21.41 7.16
CA ALA A 27 -10.29 -20.67 6.21
C ALA A 27 -10.46 -19.20 6.63
N ILE A 28 -10.70 -18.95 7.92
CA ILE A 28 -10.82 -17.59 8.48
C ILE A 28 -9.47 -16.85 8.38
N VAL A 29 -8.37 -17.52 8.73
CA VAL A 29 -7.01 -16.99 8.59
C VAL A 29 -6.70 -16.70 7.11
N ALA A 30 -7.04 -17.60 6.20
CA ALA A 30 -6.86 -17.37 4.77
C ALA A 30 -7.67 -16.16 4.27
N THR A 31 -8.89 -15.94 4.76
CA THR A 31 -9.67 -14.73 4.42
C THR A 31 -9.09 -13.43 4.99
N PHE A 32 -8.32 -13.51 6.09
CA PHE A 32 -7.68 -12.36 6.72
C PHE A 32 -6.35 -11.98 6.02
N PHE A 33 -5.55 -13.00 5.68
CA PHE A 33 -4.27 -12.84 4.98
C PHE A 33 -4.39 -12.70 3.46
N ALA A 34 -5.59 -12.91 2.88
CA ALA A 34 -5.88 -12.66 1.46
C ALA A 34 -6.45 -11.25 1.20
N SER A 35 -6.24 -10.28 2.09
CA SER A 35 -6.46 -8.88 1.71
C SER A 35 -5.32 -8.44 0.77
N PRO A 36 -5.61 -8.00 -0.47
CA PRO A 36 -4.61 -7.58 -1.44
C PRO A 36 -4.11 -6.15 -1.15
N SER A 37 -3.79 -5.82 0.10
CA SER A 37 -3.46 -4.44 0.50
C SER A 37 -2.00 -4.04 0.26
N THR A 38 -1.13 -4.97 -0.16
CA THR A 38 0.30 -4.68 -0.33
C THR A 38 0.76 -4.59 -1.77
N ALA A 39 -0.08 -4.93 -2.76
CA ALA A 39 0.30 -4.81 -4.17
C ALA A 39 0.42 -3.33 -4.63
N ASP A 40 -0.35 -2.42 -4.03
CA ASP A 40 -0.37 -1.00 -4.42
C ASP A 40 0.81 -0.18 -3.86
N ILE A 41 1.38 -0.58 -2.72
CA ILE A 41 2.37 0.24 -2.00
C ILE A 41 3.72 0.25 -2.73
N TYR A 42 4.04 -0.81 -3.48
CA TYR A 42 5.29 -0.87 -4.25
C TYR A 42 5.28 0.05 -5.48
N SER A 43 4.11 0.60 -5.87
CA SER A 43 3.97 1.52 -7.00
C SER A 43 4.02 3.01 -6.59
N GLU A 44 4.38 3.32 -5.35
CA GLU A 44 4.42 4.72 -4.88
C GLU A 44 5.70 5.45 -5.31
N MET A 45 6.72 4.73 -5.76
CA MET A 45 8.04 5.27 -6.08
C MET A 45 8.30 5.22 -7.59
N ALA A 46 7.46 5.90 -8.36
CA ALA A 46 7.81 6.22 -9.74
C ALA A 46 9.05 7.12 -9.74
N ALA A 47 10.08 6.78 -10.53
CA ALA A 47 11.28 7.60 -10.64
C ALA A 47 10.90 9.00 -11.16
N CYS A 48 11.10 10.01 -10.32
CA CYS A 48 10.77 11.39 -10.60
C CYS A 48 12.06 12.20 -10.81
N ALA A 49 12.27 12.72 -12.02
CA ALA A 49 13.41 13.56 -12.33
C ALA A 49 13.08 15.03 -12.09
N CYS A 50 13.44 15.56 -10.93
CA CYS A 50 13.26 16.97 -10.58
C CYS A 50 14.58 17.65 -10.22
N PRO A 51 14.70 18.98 -10.45
CA PRO A 51 15.82 19.75 -9.95
C PRO A 51 15.82 19.77 -8.40
N LEU A 52 17.01 19.93 -7.82
CA LEU A 52 17.20 20.08 -6.37
C LEU A 52 16.93 21.51 -5.85
N SER A 53 16.33 22.37 -6.68
CA SER A 53 15.96 23.73 -6.27
C SER A 53 14.87 23.70 -5.20
N TYR A 54 15.11 24.37 -4.08
CA TYR A 54 14.14 24.46 -2.99
C TYR A 54 13.24 25.69 -3.19
N GLN A 55 11.98 25.45 -3.54
CA GLN A 55 10.92 26.44 -3.73
C GLN A 55 9.63 25.83 -3.19
N PRO A 56 9.42 25.82 -1.86
CA PRO A 56 8.41 24.98 -1.22
C PRO A 56 7.00 25.32 -1.68
N VAL A 57 6.14 24.31 -1.74
CA VAL A 57 4.72 24.44 -2.07
C VAL A 57 3.88 23.56 -1.14
N CYS A 58 2.69 24.01 -0.80
CA CYS A 58 1.76 23.27 0.03
C CYS A 58 0.78 22.49 -0.84
N GLY A 59 0.70 21.18 -0.65
CA GLY A 59 -0.28 20.30 -1.28
C GLY A 59 -1.66 20.36 -0.61
N SER A 60 -2.70 19.90 -1.30
CA SER A 60 -4.06 19.78 -0.76
C SER A 60 -4.20 18.71 0.33
N ASP A 61 -3.18 17.86 0.47
CA ASP A 61 -2.98 16.89 1.55
C ASP A 61 -2.29 17.50 2.78
N ASN A 62 -2.04 18.81 2.78
CA ASN A 62 -1.35 19.55 3.83
C ASN A 62 0.11 19.10 4.04
N VAL A 63 0.75 18.59 2.99
CA VAL A 63 2.17 18.26 2.95
C VAL A 63 2.95 19.32 2.19
N THR A 64 4.11 19.72 2.73
CA THR A 64 5.06 20.62 2.05
C THR A 64 5.93 19.83 1.08
N TYR A 65 5.89 20.18 -0.19
CA TYR A 65 6.76 19.63 -1.23
C TYR A 65 7.90 20.59 -1.55
N SER A 66 9.11 20.06 -1.76
CA SER A 66 10.32 20.89 -1.93
C SER A 66 10.28 21.81 -3.14
N ASN A 67 9.51 21.45 -4.18
CA ASN A 67 9.21 22.29 -5.32
C ASN A 67 7.97 21.79 -6.08
N ASP A 68 7.49 22.62 -7.03
CA ASP A 68 6.36 22.29 -7.90
C ASP A 68 6.55 20.98 -8.69
N CYS A 69 7.79 20.66 -9.09
CA CYS A 69 8.08 19.43 -9.82
C CYS A 69 7.86 18.19 -8.94
N VAL A 70 8.38 18.21 -7.69
CA VAL A 70 8.20 17.10 -6.74
C VAL A 70 6.72 16.91 -6.39
N LEU A 71 5.98 18.01 -6.19
CA LEU A 71 4.52 17.94 -6.02
C LEU A 71 3.84 17.30 -7.23
N GLY A 72 4.20 17.72 -8.44
CA GLY A 72 3.66 17.16 -9.68
C GLY A 72 3.88 15.65 -9.81
N CYS A 73 5.08 15.16 -9.46
CA CYS A 73 5.33 13.73 -9.42
C CYS A 73 4.45 12.99 -8.41
N ALA A 74 4.28 13.56 -7.22
CA ALA A 74 3.39 12.99 -6.21
C ALA A 74 1.95 12.88 -6.73
N MET A 75 1.46 13.85 -7.53
CA MET A 75 0.12 13.78 -8.16
C MET A 75 -0.04 12.58 -9.09
N THR A 76 1.04 12.15 -9.77
CA THR A 76 1.01 11.03 -10.72
C THR A 76 1.05 9.65 -10.06
N THR A 77 1.34 9.58 -8.76
CA THR A 77 1.29 8.31 -8.02
C THR A 77 -0.16 7.82 -7.90
N PRO A 78 -0.40 6.50 -7.75
CA PRO A 78 -1.74 5.97 -7.51
C PRO A 78 -2.43 6.66 -6.32
N THR A 79 -1.67 6.91 -5.24
CA THR A 79 -2.14 7.59 -4.03
C THR A 79 -2.51 9.05 -4.33
N GLY A 80 -1.63 9.81 -4.98
CA GLY A 80 -1.86 11.21 -5.31
C GLY A 80 -3.06 11.41 -6.25
N SER A 81 -3.20 10.54 -7.26
CA SER A 81 -4.36 10.56 -8.17
C SER A 81 -5.66 10.20 -7.45
N LYS A 82 -5.64 9.18 -6.58
CA LYS A 82 -6.82 8.77 -5.79
C LYS A 82 -7.30 9.85 -4.84
N MET A 83 -6.38 10.66 -4.29
CA MET A 83 -6.70 11.75 -3.36
C MET A 83 -6.96 13.09 -4.07
N ALA A 84 -6.90 13.14 -5.40
CA ALA A 84 -6.97 14.38 -6.17
C ALA A 84 -5.99 15.45 -5.64
N LEU A 85 -4.75 15.02 -5.38
CA LEU A 85 -3.67 15.87 -4.91
C LEU A 85 -3.46 17.04 -5.87
N ARG A 86 -3.44 18.26 -5.33
CA ARG A 86 -3.19 19.49 -6.09
C ARG A 86 -2.42 20.50 -5.26
N LYS A 87 -1.82 21.49 -5.91
CA LYS A 87 -1.22 22.64 -5.22
C LYS A 87 -2.31 23.44 -4.51
N LEU A 88 -2.15 23.63 -3.20
CA LEU A 88 -3.00 24.51 -2.40
C LEU A 88 -2.48 25.95 -2.46
N ARG A 89 -1.18 26.14 -2.19
CA ARG A 89 -0.49 27.45 -2.27
C ARG A 89 1.01 27.28 -2.50
N SER A 90 1.68 28.37 -2.91
CA SER A 90 3.14 28.47 -2.82
C SER A 90 3.57 28.71 -1.37
N GLY A 91 4.78 28.31 -1.00
CA GLY A 91 5.27 28.30 0.38
C GLY A 91 4.94 26.99 1.11
N SER A 92 5.53 26.79 2.29
CA SER A 92 5.30 25.61 3.11
C SER A 92 3.88 25.61 3.70
N CYS A 93 3.37 24.44 4.10
CA CYS A 93 2.08 24.34 4.76
C CYS A 93 2.10 24.97 6.16
N GLU A 94 3.22 24.89 6.90
CA GLU A 94 3.37 25.50 8.22
C GLU A 94 3.49 27.03 8.20
N ASP A 95 3.91 27.61 7.08
CA ASP A 95 4.08 29.06 6.92
C ASP A 95 2.72 29.73 6.67
N GLN A 96 1.76 29.50 7.56
CA GLN A 96 0.53 30.31 7.64
C GLN A 96 0.94 31.72 8.09
N GLU A 97 1.48 32.51 7.17
CA GLU A 97 1.53 33.96 7.31
C GLU A 97 0.08 34.44 7.37
N PHE A 98 -0.32 34.80 8.59
CA PHE A 98 -1.55 35.52 8.91
C PHE A 98 -1.44 36.98 8.45
#